data_AF-K1Y9L8-F1
#
_entry.id   AF-K1Y9L8-F1
#
_cell.length_a   1.000
_cell.length_b   1.000
_cell.length_c   1.000
_cell.angle_alpha   90.00
_cell.angle_beta   90.00
_cell.angle_gamma   90.00
#
_symmetry.space_group_name_H-M   'P 1'
#
loop_
_entity.id
_entity.type
_entity.pdbx_description
1 polymer ?
#
loop_
_entity_poly.entity_id
_entity_poly.type
_entity_poly.pdbx_seq_one_letter_code
_entity_poly.pdbx_strand_id
1 'polypeptide(L)'
;MLTPQAIKDQEFQIKFRGYDAIEVKAYLELLAEDFFELNEQNRVQTEEIEELQSEREALQREKESLAMEMKLCRENADGIQSEIDKGYKHKDQEIAELREQLEAAKTLVASLEGENRKQGEKIAELEEKLVGGQGMSIQEQAENDKLRAKLVFLEEQNQELKQQGLDFKTTILAAQKFADNLRQTSEQEALRMMAEARAEVEKFRNDAQVELTRLPKEIEALNQKKLKARDELRSILHSYLEALDDFSAGEAPEKEDDLVDLFESIKIPDGEIVDPDDIEGINMDLG
;
A
#
# COMPACT_ATOMS: atom_id res chain seq x y z
N MET A 1 -63.94 -94.20 -98.90
CA MET A 1 -64.00 -94.76 -97.53
C MET A 1 -65.16 -95.74 -97.39
N LEU A 2 -65.00 -96.92 -97.98
CA LEU A 2 -65.75 -98.11 -97.64
C LEU A 2 -65.60 -98.40 -96.14
N THR A 3 -66.72 -98.69 -95.50
CA THR A 3 -66.69 -99.17 -94.11
C THR A 3 -66.43 -100.67 -94.09
N PRO A 4 -65.80 -101.22 -93.03
CA PRO A 4 -65.68 -102.66 -92.85
C PRO A 4 -67.02 -103.41 -92.98
N GLN A 5 -68.12 -102.76 -92.58
CA GLN A 5 -69.47 -103.30 -92.70
C GLN A 5 -69.96 -103.30 -94.16
N ALA A 6 -69.74 -102.22 -94.91
CA ALA A 6 -70.05 -102.17 -96.34
C ALA A 6 -69.27 -103.21 -97.15
N ILE A 7 -68.04 -103.54 -96.72
CA ILE A 7 -67.24 -104.59 -97.36
C ILE A 7 -67.84 -105.98 -97.15
N LYS A 8 -68.34 -106.22 -95.95
CA LYS A 8 -68.97 -107.50 -95.57
C LYS A 8 -70.31 -107.72 -96.27
N ASP A 9 -71.05 -106.64 -96.50
CA ASP A 9 -72.40 -106.68 -97.05
C ASP A 9 -72.42 -106.52 -98.60
N GLN A 10 -71.24 -106.48 -99.26
CA GLN A 10 -71.13 -106.31 -100.72
C GLN A 10 -71.59 -107.57 -101.47
N GLU A 11 -72.57 -107.41 -102.37
CA GLU A 11 -73.01 -108.43 -103.32
C GLU A 11 -72.47 -108.14 -104.73
N PHE A 12 -72.20 -109.18 -105.52
CA PHE A 12 -71.69 -109.09 -106.89
C PHE A 12 -72.65 -109.76 -107.88
N GLN A 13 -72.74 -109.24 -109.09
CA GLN A 13 -73.55 -109.82 -110.16
C GLN A 13 -73.00 -111.19 -110.58
N ILE A 14 -73.89 -112.13 -110.91
CA ILE A 14 -73.54 -113.48 -111.36
C ILE A 14 -73.67 -113.55 -112.89
N LYS A 15 -72.62 -114.00 -113.58
CA LYS A 15 -72.58 -114.31 -115.01
C LYS A 15 -72.45 -115.83 -115.22
N PHE A 16 -72.44 -116.31 -116.47
CA PHE A 16 -72.34 -117.75 -116.77
C PHE A 16 -71.12 -118.34 -116.05
N ARG A 17 -71.41 -119.17 -115.02
CA ARG A 17 -70.43 -119.94 -114.23
C ARG A 17 -69.65 -119.17 -113.14
N GLY A 18 -70.12 -118.00 -112.67
CA GLY A 18 -69.52 -117.31 -111.49
C GLY A 18 -69.86 -115.82 -111.36
N TYR A 19 -69.23 -115.12 -110.42
CA TYR A 19 -69.36 -113.66 -110.28
C TYR A 19 -68.75 -112.88 -111.45
N ASP A 20 -69.24 -111.67 -111.69
CA ASP A 20 -68.72 -110.77 -112.72
C ASP A 20 -67.31 -110.29 -112.35
N ALA A 21 -66.32 -110.81 -113.09
CA ALA A 21 -64.92 -110.50 -112.86
C ALA A 21 -64.59 -109.01 -113.06
N ILE A 22 -65.38 -108.25 -113.83
CA ILE A 22 -65.14 -106.81 -114.02
C ILE A 22 -65.57 -106.04 -112.77
N GLU A 23 -66.77 -106.32 -112.25
CA GLU A 23 -67.32 -105.69 -111.04
C GLU A 23 -66.49 -106.00 -109.80
N VAL A 24 -66.09 -107.28 -109.62
CA VAL A 24 -65.21 -107.69 -108.53
C VAL A 24 -63.86 -106.97 -108.59
N LYS A 25 -63.27 -106.82 -109.79
CA LYS A 25 -62.00 -106.09 -109.96
C LYS A 25 -62.12 -104.61 -109.64
N ALA A 26 -63.16 -103.95 -110.15
CA ALA A 26 -63.41 -102.52 -109.86
C ALA A 26 -63.61 -102.28 -108.36
N TYR A 27 -64.33 -103.18 -107.70
CA TYR A 27 -64.52 -103.13 -106.25
C TYR A 27 -63.21 -103.38 -105.47
N LEU A 28 -62.41 -104.36 -105.89
CA LEU A 28 -61.09 -104.62 -105.28
C LEU A 28 -60.11 -103.46 -105.49
N GLU A 29 -60.18 -102.76 -106.62
CA GLU A 29 -59.39 -101.57 -106.91
C GLU A 29 -59.80 -100.41 -105.98
N LEU A 30 -61.10 -100.16 -105.82
CA LEU A 30 -61.62 -99.19 -104.85
C LEU A 30 -61.25 -99.53 -103.40
N LEU A 31 -61.34 -100.82 -103.03
CA LEU A 31 -60.92 -101.28 -101.70
C LEU A 31 -59.41 -101.11 -101.49
N ALA A 32 -58.60 -101.35 -102.53
CA ALA A 32 -57.16 -101.16 -102.47
C ALA A 32 -56.79 -99.67 -102.33
N GLU A 33 -57.50 -98.78 -103.02
CA GLU A 33 -57.34 -97.31 -102.89
C GLU A 33 -57.69 -96.84 -101.48
N ASP A 34 -58.87 -97.19 -100.96
CA ASP A 34 -59.28 -96.83 -99.60
C ASP A 34 -58.35 -97.43 -98.52
N PHE A 35 -57.85 -98.66 -98.73
CA PHE A 35 -56.88 -99.28 -97.83
C PHE A 35 -55.51 -98.59 -97.88
N PHE A 36 -55.11 -98.13 -99.07
CA PHE A 36 -53.89 -97.33 -99.23
C PHE A 36 -54.03 -95.98 -98.53
N GLU A 37 -55.13 -95.26 -98.73
CA GLU A 37 -55.41 -94.00 -98.02
C GLU A 37 -55.40 -94.18 -96.51
N LEU A 38 -56.02 -95.24 -95.99
CA LEU A 38 -56.03 -95.53 -94.56
C LEU A 38 -54.63 -95.84 -94.01
N ASN A 39 -53.81 -96.60 -94.73
CA ASN A 39 -52.43 -96.87 -94.31
C ASN A 39 -51.56 -95.61 -94.34
N GLU A 40 -51.73 -94.77 -95.35
CA GLU A 40 -51.00 -93.51 -95.45
C GLU A 40 -51.40 -92.55 -94.33
N GLN A 41 -52.70 -92.47 -94.00
CA GLN A 41 -53.19 -91.73 -92.83
C GLN A 41 -52.61 -92.27 -91.52
N ASN A 42 -52.57 -93.60 -91.33
CA ASN A 42 -51.96 -94.21 -90.15
C ASN A 42 -50.46 -93.91 -90.07
N ARG A 43 -49.74 -93.91 -91.21
CA ARG A 43 -48.32 -93.54 -91.27
C ARG A 43 -48.11 -92.10 -90.83
N VAL A 44 -48.85 -91.16 -91.42
CA VAL A 44 -48.77 -89.73 -91.08
C VAL A 44 -49.15 -89.48 -89.62
N GLN A 45 -50.21 -90.11 -89.12
CA GLN A 45 -50.59 -89.99 -87.71
C GLN A 45 -49.52 -90.55 -86.77
N THR A 46 -48.86 -91.64 -87.15
CA THR A 46 -47.76 -92.20 -86.35
C THR A 46 -46.58 -91.23 -86.30
N GLU A 47 -46.21 -90.63 -87.44
CA GLU A 47 -45.17 -89.62 -87.54
C GLU A 47 -45.51 -88.37 -86.70
N GLU A 48 -46.74 -87.86 -86.79
CA GLU A 48 -47.22 -86.74 -85.96
C GLU A 48 -47.17 -87.06 -84.46
N ILE A 49 -47.56 -88.28 -84.06
CA ILE A 49 -47.49 -88.72 -82.66
C ILE A 49 -46.03 -88.76 -82.18
N GLU A 50 -45.11 -89.28 -83.00
CA GLU A 50 -43.68 -89.34 -82.66
C GLU A 50 -43.08 -87.94 -82.54
N GLU A 51 -43.40 -87.02 -83.46
CA GLU A 51 -42.97 -85.62 -83.41
C GLU A 51 -43.50 -84.91 -82.16
N LEU A 52 -44.81 -85.00 -81.90
CA LEU A 52 -45.42 -84.39 -80.72
C LEU A 52 -44.88 -84.98 -79.40
N GLN A 53 -44.56 -86.28 -79.38
CA GLN A 53 -43.91 -86.90 -78.23
C GLN A 53 -42.50 -86.37 -78.00
N SER A 54 -41.71 -86.22 -79.07
CA SER A 54 -40.37 -85.63 -79.00
C SER A 54 -40.42 -84.18 -78.50
N GLU A 55 -41.34 -83.37 -79.03
CA GLU A 55 -41.53 -81.98 -78.61
C GLU A 55 -41.95 -81.90 -77.13
N ARG A 56 -42.90 -82.75 -76.70
CA ARG A 56 -43.32 -82.81 -75.30
C ARG A 56 -42.17 -83.18 -74.37
N GLU A 57 -41.32 -84.12 -74.78
CA GLU A 57 -40.13 -84.49 -74.00
C GLU A 57 -39.11 -83.35 -73.91
N ALA A 58 -38.87 -82.63 -75.01
CA ALA A 58 -37.99 -81.46 -75.03
C ALA A 58 -38.51 -80.36 -74.10
N LEU A 59 -39.80 -80.01 -74.22
CA LEU A 59 -40.44 -79.01 -73.36
C LEU A 59 -40.46 -79.43 -71.89
N GLN A 60 -40.63 -80.71 -71.59
CA GLN A 60 -40.59 -81.22 -70.21
C GLN A 60 -39.17 -81.09 -69.62
N ARG A 61 -38.12 -81.40 -70.38
CA ARG A 61 -36.72 -81.21 -69.93
C ARG A 61 -36.41 -79.72 -69.70
N GLU A 62 -36.84 -78.85 -70.61
CA GLU A 62 -36.65 -77.40 -70.46
C GLU A 62 -37.39 -76.88 -69.22
N LYS A 63 -38.64 -77.30 -69.01
CA LYS A 63 -39.44 -76.96 -67.82
C LYS A 63 -38.75 -77.41 -66.53
N GLU A 64 -38.18 -78.60 -66.50
CA GLU A 64 -37.44 -79.11 -65.34
C GLU A 64 -36.16 -78.31 -65.08
N SER A 65 -35.41 -77.95 -66.14
CA SER A 65 -34.23 -77.09 -66.04
C SER A 65 -34.58 -75.71 -65.47
N LEU A 66 -35.61 -75.06 -66.04
CA LEU A 66 -36.08 -73.76 -65.57
C LEU A 66 -36.60 -73.83 -64.13
N ALA A 67 -37.27 -74.90 -63.73
CA ALA A 67 -37.71 -75.09 -62.36
C ALA A 67 -36.53 -75.20 -61.38
N MET A 68 -35.46 -75.90 -61.78
CA MET A 68 -34.22 -75.99 -61.00
C MET A 68 -33.53 -74.63 -60.86
N GLU A 69 -33.41 -73.88 -61.95
CA GLU A 69 -32.83 -72.52 -61.95
C GLU A 69 -33.64 -71.56 -61.08
N MET A 70 -34.98 -71.58 -61.21
CA MET A 70 -35.87 -70.76 -60.39
C MET A 70 -35.74 -71.08 -58.90
N LYS A 71 -35.57 -72.37 -58.55
CA LYS A 71 -35.34 -72.79 -57.16
C LYS A 71 -34.02 -72.24 -56.63
N LEU A 72 -32.93 -72.36 -57.40
CA LEU A 72 -31.61 -71.84 -57.01
C LEU A 72 -31.65 -70.31 -56.84
N CYS A 73 -32.27 -69.59 -57.77
CA CYS A 73 -32.44 -68.14 -57.67
C CYS A 73 -33.21 -67.73 -56.42
N ARG A 74 -34.26 -68.49 -56.07
CA ARG A 74 -35.05 -68.25 -54.85
C ARG A 74 -34.23 -68.47 -53.58
N GLU A 75 -33.50 -69.58 -53.49
CA GLU A 75 -32.62 -69.87 -52.34
C GLU A 75 -31.54 -68.81 -52.17
N ASN A 76 -30.95 -68.35 -53.28
CA ASN A 76 -29.97 -67.26 -53.26
C ASN A 76 -30.60 -65.94 -52.80
N ALA A 77 -31.78 -65.59 -53.31
CA ALA A 77 -32.50 -64.38 -52.91
C ALA A 77 -32.87 -64.41 -51.42
N ASP A 78 -33.36 -65.54 -50.92
CA ASP A 78 -33.69 -65.75 -49.51
C ASP A 78 -32.42 -65.66 -48.62
N GLY A 79 -31.29 -66.18 -49.11
CA GLY A 79 -29.98 -66.07 -48.45
C GLY A 79 -29.52 -64.61 -48.32
N ILE A 80 -29.53 -63.87 -49.43
CA ILE A 80 -29.18 -62.43 -49.46
C ILE A 80 -30.10 -61.64 -48.52
N GLN A 81 -31.41 -61.91 -48.56
CA GLN A 81 -32.36 -61.24 -47.68
C GLN A 81 -32.06 -61.52 -46.21
N SER A 82 -31.73 -62.77 -45.86
CA SER A 82 -31.35 -63.11 -44.49
C SER A 82 -30.07 -62.40 -44.02
N GLU A 83 -29.07 -62.25 -44.89
CA GLU A 83 -27.84 -61.51 -44.57
C GLU A 83 -28.11 -60.02 -44.38
N ILE A 84 -28.93 -59.43 -45.25
CA ILE A 84 -29.37 -58.04 -45.15
C ILE A 84 -30.10 -57.80 -43.81
N ASP A 85 -31.05 -58.68 -43.46
CA ASP A 85 -31.81 -58.57 -42.21
C ASP A 85 -30.90 -58.69 -40.97
N LYS A 86 -29.92 -59.59 -41.00
CA LYS A 86 -28.91 -59.70 -39.93
C LYS A 86 -28.06 -58.43 -39.85
N GLY A 87 -27.66 -57.88 -40.99
CA GLY A 87 -26.91 -56.62 -41.07
C GLY A 87 -27.67 -55.44 -40.49
N TYR A 88 -28.96 -55.30 -40.78
CA TYR A 88 -29.81 -54.26 -40.18
C TYR A 88 -29.96 -54.44 -38.68
N LYS A 89 -30.20 -55.67 -38.19
CA LYS A 89 -30.29 -55.95 -36.75
C LYS A 89 -29.00 -55.58 -36.01
N HIS A 90 -27.84 -55.90 -36.57
CA HIS A 90 -26.56 -55.52 -35.98
C HIS A 90 -26.39 -53.99 -35.92
N LYS A 91 -26.72 -53.28 -37.01
CA LYS A 91 -26.66 -51.81 -37.04
C LYS A 91 -27.62 -51.19 -36.03
N ASP A 92 -28.82 -51.73 -35.87
CA ASP A 92 -29.79 -51.25 -34.89
C ASP A 92 -29.29 -51.45 -33.45
N GLN A 93 -28.62 -52.57 -33.17
CA GLN A 93 -27.96 -52.82 -31.89
C GLN A 93 -26.84 -51.81 -31.62
N GLU A 94 -25.95 -51.59 -32.61
CA GLU A 94 -24.85 -50.62 -32.49
C GLU A 94 -25.37 -49.19 -32.30
N ILE A 95 -26.43 -48.80 -33.00
CA ILE A 95 -27.09 -47.49 -32.81
C ILE A 95 -27.70 -47.39 -31.40
N ALA A 96 -28.29 -48.46 -30.88
CA ALA A 96 -28.84 -48.47 -29.52
C ALA A 96 -27.74 -48.30 -28.46
N GLU A 97 -26.64 -49.04 -28.59
CA GLU A 97 -25.47 -48.92 -27.70
C GLU A 97 -24.86 -47.52 -27.74
N LEU A 98 -24.66 -46.95 -28.93
CA LEU A 98 -24.14 -45.58 -29.09
C LEU A 98 -25.07 -44.54 -28.49
N ARG A 99 -26.40 -44.72 -28.60
CA ARG A 99 -27.37 -43.83 -27.96
C ARG A 99 -27.30 -43.92 -26.43
N GLU A 100 -27.14 -45.11 -25.87
CA GLU A 100 -26.98 -45.29 -24.44
C GLU A 100 -25.71 -44.62 -23.92
N GLN A 101 -24.58 -44.81 -24.63
CA GLN A 101 -23.32 -44.14 -24.30
C GLN A 101 -23.42 -42.61 -24.39
N LEU A 102 -24.13 -42.10 -25.41
CA LEU A 102 -24.37 -40.66 -25.57
C LEU A 102 -25.17 -40.09 -24.39
N GLU A 103 -26.24 -40.75 -23.97
CA GLU A 103 -27.04 -40.31 -22.83
C GLU A 103 -26.24 -40.39 -21.52
N ALA A 104 -25.48 -41.46 -21.30
CA ALA A 104 -24.57 -41.56 -20.16
C ALA A 104 -23.55 -40.40 -20.14
N ALA A 105 -22.93 -40.10 -21.27
CA ALA A 105 -22.00 -38.97 -21.39
C ALA A 105 -22.67 -37.62 -21.11
N LYS A 106 -23.89 -37.39 -21.61
CA LYS A 106 -24.66 -36.16 -21.33
C LYS A 106 -24.94 -36.00 -19.84
N THR A 107 -25.34 -37.07 -19.15
CA THR A 107 -25.58 -37.01 -17.70
C THR A 107 -24.31 -36.68 -16.90
N LEU A 108 -23.17 -37.25 -17.32
CA LEU A 108 -21.88 -36.95 -16.71
C LEU A 108 -21.48 -35.49 -16.92
N VAL A 109 -21.63 -34.96 -18.14
CA VAL A 109 -21.36 -33.54 -18.43
C VAL A 109 -22.23 -32.63 -17.58
N ALA A 110 -23.52 -32.90 -17.45
CA ALA A 110 -24.42 -32.10 -16.60
C ALA A 110 -24.00 -32.13 -15.11
N SER A 111 -23.52 -33.28 -14.61
CA SER A 111 -22.99 -33.38 -13.25
C SER A 111 -21.73 -32.53 -13.08
N LEU A 112 -20.77 -32.62 -14.00
CA LEU A 112 -19.52 -31.86 -13.97
C LEU A 112 -19.76 -30.34 -14.11
N GLU A 113 -20.70 -29.92 -14.96
CA GLU A 113 -21.12 -28.52 -15.05
C GLU A 113 -21.72 -28.01 -13.72
N GLY A 114 -22.51 -28.85 -13.04
CA GLY A 114 -23.04 -28.55 -11.71
C GLY A 114 -21.95 -28.41 -10.65
N GLU A 115 -20.94 -29.28 -10.66
CA GLU A 115 -19.78 -29.19 -9.77
C GLU A 115 -18.92 -27.95 -10.06
N ASN A 116 -18.62 -27.69 -11.33
CA ASN A 116 -17.87 -26.50 -11.75
C ASN A 116 -18.57 -25.21 -11.35
N ARG A 117 -19.91 -25.15 -11.46
CA ARG A 117 -20.69 -24.00 -10.98
C ARG A 117 -20.51 -23.80 -9.47
N LYS A 118 -20.65 -24.86 -8.67
CA LYS A 118 -20.44 -24.79 -7.20
C LYS A 118 -19.01 -24.37 -6.84
N GLN A 119 -18.01 -24.88 -7.57
CA GLN A 119 -16.62 -24.46 -7.38
C GLN A 119 -16.43 -22.99 -7.74
N GLY A 120 -17.01 -22.50 -8.83
CA GLY A 120 -17.00 -21.09 -9.20
C GLY A 120 -17.63 -20.17 -8.15
N GLU A 121 -18.78 -20.56 -7.60
CA GLU A 121 -19.43 -19.83 -6.49
C GLU A 121 -18.53 -19.80 -5.25
N LYS A 122 -17.84 -20.90 -4.94
CA LYS A 122 -16.93 -20.96 -3.79
C LYS A 122 -15.69 -20.09 -4.00
N ILE A 123 -15.14 -20.06 -5.21
CA ILE A 123 -14.02 -19.18 -5.57
C ILE A 123 -14.43 -17.72 -5.39
N ALA A 124 -15.59 -17.32 -5.92
CA ALA A 124 -16.10 -15.95 -5.78
C ALA A 124 -16.29 -15.54 -4.31
N GLU A 125 -16.85 -16.42 -3.46
CA GLU A 125 -17.00 -16.17 -2.02
C GLU A 125 -15.64 -15.98 -1.32
N LEU A 126 -14.63 -16.77 -1.70
CA LEU A 126 -13.28 -16.67 -1.15
C LEU A 126 -12.57 -15.40 -1.62
N GLU A 127 -12.74 -15.00 -2.88
CA GLU A 127 -12.22 -13.75 -3.43
C GLU A 127 -12.82 -12.53 -2.72
N GLU A 128 -14.15 -12.52 -2.48
CA GLU A 128 -14.80 -11.45 -1.73
C GLU A 128 -14.25 -11.33 -0.30
N LYS A 129 -14.09 -12.47 0.40
CA LYS A 129 -13.49 -12.52 1.73
C LYS A 129 -12.05 -12.03 1.74
N LEU A 130 -11.26 -12.38 0.71
CA LEU A 130 -9.88 -11.95 0.58
C LEU A 130 -9.80 -10.43 0.38
N VAL A 131 -10.63 -9.87 -0.51
CA VAL A 131 -10.71 -8.43 -0.76
C VAL A 131 -11.15 -7.68 0.51
N GLY A 132 -12.16 -8.19 1.22
CA GLY A 132 -12.59 -7.64 2.50
C GLY A 132 -11.47 -7.66 3.55
N GLY A 133 -10.74 -8.77 3.66
CA GLY A 133 -9.59 -8.92 4.56
C GLY A 133 -8.43 -7.99 4.19
N GLN A 134 -8.13 -7.80 2.90
CA GLN A 134 -7.14 -6.83 2.44
C GLN A 134 -7.55 -5.39 2.78
N GLY A 135 -8.82 -5.04 2.62
CA GLY A 135 -9.35 -3.74 3.04
C GLY A 135 -9.16 -3.48 4.54
N MET A 136 -9.47 -4.47 5.38
CA MET A 136 -9.21 -4.40 6.81
C MET A 136 -7.72 -4.23 7.13
N SER A 137 -6.85 -5.01 6.49
CA SER A 137 -5.40 -4.91 6.71
C SER A 137 -4.84 -3.53 6.33
N ILE A 138 -5.31 -2.95 5.22
CA ILE A 138 -4.93 -1.58 4.82
C ILE A 138 -5.39 -0.56 5.87
N GLN A 139 -6.61 -0.73 6.41
CA GLN A 139 -7.13 0.16 7.46
C GLN A 139 -6.32 0.03 8.76
N GLU A 140 -6.00 -1.19 9.19
CA GLU A 140 -5.16 -1.45 10.36
C GLU A 140 -3.74 -0.89 10.20
N GLN A 141 -3.16 -0.98 9.00
CA GLN A 141 -1.87 -0.40 8.67
C GLN A 141 -1.90 1.13 8.81
N ALA A 142 -2.95 1.77 8.25
CA ALA A 142 -3.12 3.22 8.32
C ALA A 142 -3.34 3.72 9.76
N GLU A 143 -4.06 2.97 10.60
CA GLU A 143 -4.20 3.27 12.02
C GLU A 143 -2.88 3.11 12.78
N ASN A 144 -2.12 2.05 12.49
CA ASN A 144 -0.78 1.87 13.05
C ASN A 144 0.15 3.04 12.72
N ASP A 145 0.15 3.50 11.47
CA ASP A 145 0.98 4.63 11.06
C ASP A 145 0.59 5.93 11.78
N LYS A 146 -0.71 6.18 11.97
CA LYS A 146 -1.20 7.33 12.77
C LYS A 146 -0.77 7.23 14.23
N LEU A 147 -0.87 6.05 14.83
CA LEU A 147 -0.45 5.82 16.22
C LEU A 147 1.06 5.98 16.38
N ARG A 148 1.86 5.48 15.42
CA ARG A 148 3.32 5.68 15.38
C ARG A 148 3.68 7.15 15.28
N ALA A 149 3.04 7.90 14.38
CA ALA A 149 3.26 9.35 14.26
C ALA A 149 2.94 10.09 15.57
N LYS A 150 1.84 9.71 16.24
CA LYS A 150 1.45 10.28 17.53
C LYS A 150 2.43 9.94 18.65
N LEU A 151 2.98 8.73 18.67
CA LEU A 151 4.02 8.34 19.63
C LEU A 151 5.28 9.18 19.46
N VAL A 152 5.78 9.32 18.23
CA VAL A 152 6.96 10.15 17.95
C VAL A 152 6.74 11.59 18.41
N PHE A 153 5.59 12.19 18.08
CA PHE A 153 5.27 13.55 18.52
C PHE A 153 5.22 13.69 20.05
N LEU A 154 4.61 12.73 20.76
CA LEU A 154 4.55 12.76 22.22
C LEU A 154 5.93 12.52 22.85
N GLU A 155 6.78 11.69 22.23
CA GLU A 155 8.16 11.47 22.66
C GLU A 155 9.01 12.74 22.50
N GLU A 156 8.88 13.46 21.38
CA GLU A 156 9.53 14.76 21.17
C GLU A 156 9.08 15.79 22.22
N GLN A 157 7.77 15.92 22.46
CA GLN A 157 7.27 16.81 23.51
C GLN A 157 7.79 16.43 24.90
N ASN A 158 7.89 15.14 25.20
CA ASN A 158 8.39 14.67 26.49
C ASN A 158 9.89 14.96 26.64
N GLN A 159 10.68 14.81 25.56
CA GLN A 159 12.09 15.19 25.55
C GLN A 159 12.26 16.70 25.72
N GLU A 160 11.47 17.51 25.03
CA GLU A 160 11.50 18.96 25.17
C GLU A 160 11.17 19.41 26.60
N LEU A 161 10.09 18.89 27.19
CA LEU A 161 9.72 19.17 28.59
C LEU A 161 10.80 18.73 29.57
N LYS A 162 11.47 17.58 29.34
CA LYS A 162 12.61 17.14 30.15
C LYS A 162 13.78 18.10 30.03
N GLN A 163 14.09 18.56 28.83
CA GLN A 163 15.16 19.53 28.59
C GLN A 163 14.86 20.86 29.27
N GLN A 164 13.64 21.38 29.12
CA GLN A 164 13.17 22.57 29.83
C GLN A 164 13.27 22.40 31.35
N GLY A 165 12.93 21.23 31.88
CA GLY A 165 13.09 20.91 33.31
C GLY A 165 14.55 20.91 33.77
N LEU A 166 15.48 20.45 32.93
CA LEU A 166 16.92 20.53 33.20
C LEU A 166 17.42 21.98 33.19
N ASP A 167 17.04 22.76 32.18
CA ASP A 167 17.42 24.17 32.06
C ASP A 167 16.84 25.02 33.21
N PHE A 168 15.63 24.70 33.65
CA PHE A 168 15.05 25.32 34.82
C PHE A 168 15.85 24.97 36.09
N LYS A 169 16.25 23.71 36.26
CA LYS A 169 17.09 23.27 37.39
C LYS A 169 18.47 23.94 37.38
N THR A 170 19.12 24.07 36.23
CA THR A 170 20.43 24.77 36.13
C THR A 170 20.28 26.26 36.45
N THR A 171 19.20 26.88 36.00
CA THR A 171 18.88 28.28 36.32
C THR A 171 18.64 28.47 37.83
N ILE A 172 17.89 27.58 38.48
CA ILE A 172 17.72 27.60 39.94
C ILE A 172 19.06 27.47 40.65
N LEU A 173 19.91 26.53 40.23
CA LEU A 173 21.24 26.35 40.83
C LEU A 173 22.13 27.60 40.64
N ALA A 174 22.05 28.26 39.49
CA ALA A 174 22.77 29.51 39.24
C ALA A 174 22.23 30.66 40.11
N ALA A 175 20.91 30.80 40.23
CA ALA A 175 20.28 31.79 41.10
C ALA A 175 20.61 31.54 42.58
N GLN A 176 20.62 30.27 43.01
CA GLN A 176 20.98 29.88 44.37
C GLN A 176 22.46 30.20 44.66
N LYS A 177 23.38 29.82 43.76
CA LYS A 177 24.79 30.20 43.87
C LYS A 177 24.99 31.71 43.86
N PHE A 178 24.23 32.44 43.04
CA PHE A 178 24.29 33.89 43.00
C PHE A 178 23.83 34.50 44.32
N ALA A 179 22.73 34.02 44.89
CA ALA A 179 22.24 34.46 46.20
C ALA A 179 23.25 34.14 47.33
N ASP A 180 23.83 32.94 47.33
CA ASP A 180 24.87 32.55 48.29
C ASP A 180 26.12 33.43 48.17
N ASN A 181 26.60 33.66 46.94
CA ASN A 181 27.73 34.55 46.68
C ASN A 181 27.44 35.99 47.11
N LEU A 182 26.27 36.52 46.75
CA LEU A 182 25.84 37.87 47.15
C LEU A 182 25.79 38.01 48.67
N ARG A 183 25.28 37.00 49.37
CA ARG A 183 25.26 36.97 50.83
C ARG A 183 26.68 36.97 51.40
N GLN A 184 27.57 36.15 50.87
CA GLN A 184 28.97 36.08 51.30
C GLN A 184 29.72 37.40 51.05
N THR A 185 29.57 38.00 49.86
CA THR A 185 30.20 39.29 49.55
C THR A 185 29.63 40.41 50.40
N SER A 186 28.31 40.42 50.63
CA SER A 186 27.66 41.40 51.52
C SER A 186 28.15 41.26 52.97
N GLU A 187 28.32 40.03 53.47
CA GLU A 187 28.90 39.77 54.80
C GLU A 187 30.35 40.28 54.87
N GLN A 188 31.18 39.99 53.86
CA GLN A 188 32.57 40.47 53.80
C GLN A 188 32.66 41.99 53.70
N GLU A 189 31.82 42.62 52.87
CA GLU A 189 31.79 44.07 52.69
C GLU A 189 31.29 44.78 53.95
N ALA A 190 30.26 44.24 54.62
CA ALA A 190 29.81 44.75 55.91
C ALA A 190 30.91 44.62 56.99
N LEU A 191 31.64 43.50 57.02
CA LEU A 191 32.78 43.31 57.93
C LEU A 191 33.91 44.31 57.61
N ARG A 192 34.23 44.54 56.34
CA ARG A 192 35.24 45.52 55.91
C ARG A 192 34.82 46.93 56.32
N MET A 193 33.58 47.33 56.03
CA MET A 193 33.02 48.63 56.40
C MET A 193 33.08 48.85 57.92
N MET A 194 32.76 47.82 58.72
CA MET A 194 32.88 47.88 60.19
C MET A 194 34.34 47.99 60.65
N ALA A 195 35.28 47.33 59.97
CA ALA A 195 36.71 47.44 60.28
C ALA A 195 37.27 48.82 59.92
N GLU A 196 36.89 49.38 58.76
CA GLU A 196 37.23 50.73 58.31
C GLU A 196 36.67 51.77 59.29
N ALA A 197 35.39 51.69 59.64
CA ALA A 197 34.78 52.59 60.63
C ALA A 197 35.49 52.52 61.99
N ARG A 198 35.89 51.32 62.45
CA ARG A 198 36.68 51.16 63.68
C ARG A 198 38.06 51.80 63.56
N ALA A 199 38.73 51.64 62.42
CA ALA A 199 40.04 52.24 62.17
C ALA A 199 39.96 53.77 62.10
N GLU A 200 38.92 54.32 61.47
CA GLU A 200 38.64 55.76 61.46
C GLU A 200 38.38 56.30 62.87
N VAL A 201 37.58 55.60 63.68
CA VAL A 201 37.34 55.96 65.08
C VAL A 201 38.63 55.92 65.90
N GLU A 202 39.47 54.89 65.74
CA GLU A 202 40.77 54.81 66.42
C GLU A 202 41.74 55.92 65.95
N LYS A 203 41.76 56.23 64.65
CA LYS A 203 42.54 57.36 64.11
C LYS A 203 42.07 58.69 64.70
N PHE A 204 40.76 58.95 64.68
CA PHE A 204 40.17 60.16 65.27
C PHE A 204 40.48 60.26 66.76
N ARG A 205 40.42 59.14 67.50
CA ARG A 205 40.79 59.09 68.91
C ARG A 205 42.27 59.38 69.13
N ASN A 206 43.16 58.84 68.30
CA ASN A 206 44.60 59.12 68.37
C ASN A 206 44.90 60.58 68.05
N ASP A 207 44.31 61.13 67.00
CA ASP A 207 44.45 62.54 66.62
C ASP A 207 43.95 63.45 67.75
N ALA A 208 42.78 63.16 68.33
CA ALA A 208 42.25 63.86 69.49
C ALA A 208 43.19 63.76 70.71
N GLN A 209 43.80 62.60 70.96
CA GLN A 209 44.75 62.39 72.05
C GLN A 209 46.05 63.19 71.83
N VAL A 210 46.56 63.25 70.59
CA VAL A 210 47.71 64.06 70.22
C VAL A 210 47.41 65.54 70.48
N GLU A 211 46.27 66.04 70.00
CA GLU A 211 45.82 67.41 70.26
C GLU A 211 45.67 67.69 71.77
N LEU A 212 45.13 66.75 72.55
CA LEU A 212 45.04 66.85 74.01
C LEU A 212 46.41 66.96 74.71
N THR A 213 47.46 66.35 74.15
CA THR A 213 48.83 66.47 74.69
C THR A 213 49.57 67.71 74.19
N ARG A 214 49.17 68.26 73.04
CA ARG A 214 49.73 69.47 72.44
C ARG A 214 49.18 70.73 73.10
N LEU A 215 47.88 70.77 73.38
CA LEU A 215 47.21 71.93 73.98
C LEU A 215 47.88 72.43 75.28
N PRO A 216 48.24 71.58 76.27
CA PRO A 216 48.94 72.03 77.46
C PRO A 216 50.31 72.65 77.17
N LYS A 217 51.07 72.08 76.22
CA LYS A 217 52.38 72.61 75.80
C LYS A 217 52.26 73.95 75.09
N GLU A 218 51.23 74.11 74.26
CA GLU A 218 50.93 75.40 73.62
C GLU A 218 50.45 76.45 74.64
N ILE A 219 49.62 76.08 75.61
CA ILE A 219 49.21 76.95 76.72
C ILE A 219 50.43 77.40 77.53
N GLU A 220 51.36 76.49 77.81
CA GLU A 220 52.59 76.80 78.55
C GLU A 220 53.51 77.73 77.73
N ALA A 221 53.69 77.46 76.44
CA ALA A 221 54.45 78.34 75.53
C ALA A 221 53.82 79.74 75.40
N LEU A 222 52.49 79.83 75.32
CA LEU A 222 51.76 81.09 75.30
C LEU A 222 51.89 81.84 76.62
N ASN A 223 51.84 81.15 77.76
CA ASN A 223 52.08 81.75 79.07
C ASN A 223 53.53 82.26 79.20
N GLN A 224 54.51 81.53 78.68
CA GLN A 224 55.90 82.01 78.62
C GLN A 224 56.04 83.24 77.72
N LYS A 225 55.39 83.27 76.55
CA LYS A 225 55.35 84.47 75.69
C LYS A 225 54.70 85.65 76.39
N LYS A 226 53.59 85.44 77.12
CA LYS A 226 52.94 86.48 77.94
C LYS A 226 53.86 87.00 79.04
N LEU A 227 54.59 86.12 79.72
CA LEU A 227 55.58 86.50 80.74
C LEU A 227 56.72 87.33 80.15
N LYS A 228 57.30 86.89 79.03
CA LYS A 228 58.34 87.63 78.31
C LYS A 228 57.86 89.01 77.86
N ALA A 229 56.69 89.09 77.24
CA ALA A 229 56.10 90.35 76.81
C ALA A 229 55.83 91.29 78.01
N ARG A 230 55.39 90.75 79.15
CA ARG A 230 55.22 91.53 80.39
C ARG A 230 56.57 92.05 80.92
N ASP A 231 57.59 91.22 80.93
CA ASP A 231 58.91 91.59 81.45
C ASP A 231 59.61 92.58 80.51
N GLU A 232 59.45 92.44 79.19
CA GLU A 232 59.85 93.44 78.19
C GLU A 232 59.15 94.77 78.42
N LEU A 233 57.82 94.77 78.61
CA LEU A 233 57.06 95.99 78.93
C LEU A 233 57.54 96.64 80.24
N ARG A 234 57.85 95.82 81.24
CA ARG A 234 58.36 96.29 82.54
C ARG A 234 59.76 96.89 82.39
N SER A 235 60.62 96.32 81.55
CA SER A 235 61.94 96.85 81.22
C SER A 235 61.84 98.18 80.48
N ILE A 236 60.91 98.31 79.53
CA ILE A 236 60.64 99.57 78.80
C ILE A 236 60.13 100.64 79.77
N LEU A 237 59.21 100.29 80.68
CA LEU A 237 58.73 101.22 81.71
C LEU A 237 59.83 101.62 82.70
N HIS A 238 60.75 100.70 83.04
CA HIS A 238 61.94 101.04 83.84
C HIS A 238 62.89 101.96 83.08
N SER A 239 63.14 101.73 81.79
CA SER A 239 63.97 102.65 81.01
C SER A 239 63.35 104.03 80.88
N TYR A 240 62.00 104.14 80.82
CA TYR A 240 61.32 105.43 80.83
C TYR A 240 61.33 106.12 82.21
N LEU A 241 61.28 105.35 83.31
CA LEU A 241 61.41 105.91 84.67
C LEU A 241 62.84 106.38 84.96
N GLU A 242 63.85 105.64 84.51
CA GLU A 242 65.26 106.00 84.65
C GLU A 242 65.64 107.21 83.77
N ALA A 243 64.98 107.36 82.61
CA ALA A 243 65.09 108.55 81.77
C ALA A 243 64.41 109.81 82.36
N LEU A 244 63.45 109.65 83.29
CA LEU A 244 62.74 110.75 83.94
C LEU A 244 63.45 111.25 85.23
N ASP A 245 64.28 110.43 85.87
CA ASP A 245 64.96 110.80 87.13
C ASP A 245 66.20 111.71 86.93
N ASP A 246 66.76 111.81 85.71
CA ASP A 246 68.06 112.47 85.46
C ASP A 246 68.01 113.73 84.56
N PHE A 247 66.92 114.52 84.58
CA PHE A 247 66.91 115.89 84.03
C PHE A 247 66.22 116.94 84.92
N SER A 248 66.93 117.43 85.95
CA SER A 248 67.04 118.86 86.28
C SER A 248 68.15 119.13 87.31
N ALA A 249 68.92 120.20 87.11
CA ALA A 249 69.11 121.14 88.20
C ALA A 249 68.66 122.51 87.68
N GLY A 250 67.34 122.73 87.75
CA GLY A 250 66.65 123.97 87.38
C GLY A 250 66.31 124.07 85.88
N GLU A 251 65.04 123.79 85.58
CA GLU A 251 64.26 124.13 84.37
C GLU A 251 65.01 123.91 83.04
N ALA A 252 64.90 122.68 82.53
CA ALA A 252 65.67 122.18 81.39
C ALA A 252 64.87 122.19 80.06
N PRO A 253 65.57 122.34 78.92
CA PRO A 253 64.95 122.55 77.61
C PRO A 253 64.72 121.24 76.85
N GLU A 254 63.50 121.07 76.36
CA GLU A 254 63.03 119.98 75.51
C GLU A 254 63.61 120.06 74.08
N LYS A 255 64.14 118.93 73.61
CA LYS A 255 64.26 118.58 72.20
C LYS A 255 63.78 117.14 72.06
N GLU A 256 62.52 116.98 71.68
CA GLU A 256 61.92 115.70 71.30
C GLU A 256 60.81 115.96 70.27
N ASP A 257 60.71 115.05 69.30
CA ASP A 257 59.63 114.79 68.33
C ASP A 257 60.34 114.04 67.18
N ASP A 258 60.68 112.76 67.32
CA ASP A 258 59.88 111.60 67.72
C ASP A 258 58.62 111.38 66.87
N LEU A 259 58.85 110.63 65.80
CA LEU A 259 58.16 109.37 65.53
C LEU A 259 56.62 109.42 65.45
N VAL A 260 56.11 110.39 64.69
CA VAL A 260 54.77 110.34 64.09
C VAL A 260 54.90 110.03 62.61
N ASP A 261 54.77 108.75 62.27
CA ASP A 261 54.03 108.26 61.09
C ASP A 261 53.69 106.76 61.20
N LEU A 262 53.71 106.24 62.43
CA LEU A 262 53.12 104.97 62.81
C LEU A 262 51.67 105.24 63.21
N PHE A 263 50.76 105.30 62.23
CA PHE A 263 49.32 104.97 62.30
C PHE A 263 48.51 105.74 61.25
N GLU A 264 48.63 105.34 59.98
CA GLU A 264 47.58 105.46 58.96
C GLU A 264 47.93 104.49 57.83
N SER A 265 47.54 103.21 57.90
CA SER A 265 46.34 102.79 57.18
C SER A 265 46.00 101.34 57.55
N ILE A 266 44.96 101.20 58.39
CA ILE A 266 44.16 99.98 58.45
C ILE A 266 43.46 99.83 57.09
N LYS A 267 43.71 98.73 56.40
CA LYS A 267 42.72 98.10 55.52
C LYS A 267 42.69 96.59 55.79
N ILE A 268 41.56 96.15 56.32
CA ILE A 268 41.09 94.76 56.25
C ILE A 268 40.50 94.54 54.82
N PRO A 269 40.19 93.28 54.43
CA PRO A 269 40.74 92.56 53.28
C PRO A 269 39.86 92.67 52.02
N ASP A 270 40.42 92.45 50.83
CA ASP A 270 39.60 92.19 49.64
C ASP A 270 40.20 91.06 48.79
N GLY A 271 39.43 89.98 48.71
CA GLY A 271 39.13 89.20 47.51
C GLY A 271 40.26 88.73 46.61
N GLU A 272 40.57 87.43 46.67
CA GLU A 272 40.93 86.67 45.47
C GLU A 272 39.68 86.00 44.88
N ILE A 273 39.12 86.71 43.90
CA ILE A 273 38.57 86.23 42.63
C ILE A 273 39.71 85.45 41.93
N VAL A 274 39.63 84.27 41.32
CA VAL A 274 38.56 83.47 40.68
C VAL A 274 39.20 82.16 40.18
N ASP A 275 38.43 81.06 40.07
CA ASP A 275 38.16 80.49 38.74
C ASP A 275 36.90 79.58 38.72
N PRO A 276 35.83 79.94 37.98
CA PRO A 276 34.55 79.24 37.96
C PRO A 276 34.31 78.36 36.71
N ASP A 277 35.33 77.65 36.19
CA ASP A 277 35.19 76.89 34.93
C ASP A 277 35.20 75.35 35.03
N ASP A 278 35.27 74.73 36.21
CA ASP A 278 35.23 73.24 36.31
C ASP A 278 33.92 72.71 36.94
N ILE A 279 32.77 73.16 36.43
CA ILE A 279 31.49 72.43 36.60
C ILE A 279 31.08 71.86 35.24
N GLU A 280 31.76 70.80 34.81
CA GLU A 280 31.31 69.96 33.70
C GLU A 280 30.34 68.87 34.21
N GLY A 281 29.10 68.93 33.71
CA GLY A 281 28.44 67.77 33.11
C GLY A 281 27.93 66.65 34.02
N ILE A 282 26.89 66.92 34.82
CA ILE A 282 25.95 65.86 35.22
C ILE A 282 24.94 65.70 34.08
N ASN A 283 25.12 64.67 33.25
CA ASN A 283 24.03 64.17 32.41
C ASN A 283 23.59 62.80 32.96
N MET A 284 22.45 62.79 33.65
CA MET A 284 21.70 61.58 33.97
C MET A 284 20.88 61.21 32.74
N ASP A 285 21.29 60.15 32.05
CA ASP A 285 20.46 59.52 31.01
C ASP A 285 19.76 58.30 31.62
N LEU A 286 18.46 58.44 31.85
CA LEU A 286 17.53 57.36 32.17
C LEU A 286 16.47 57.35 31.07
N GLY A 287 16.64 56.42 30.13
CA GLY A 287 15.69 56.04 29.10
C GLY A 287 15.91 54.58 28.70
#